data_AF-A0A921CP81-F1
#
_entry.id   AF-A0A921CP81-F1
#
_cell.length_a   1.000
_cell.length_b   1.000
_cell.length_c   1.000
_cell.angle_alpha   90.00
_cell.angle_beta   90.00
_cell.angle_gamma   90.00
#
_symmetry.space_group_name_H-M   'P 1'
#
loop_
_entity.id
_entity.type
_entity.pdbx_description
1 polymer ?
#
loop_
_entity_poly.entity_id
_entity_poly.type
_entity_poly.pdbx_seq_one_letter_code
_entity_poly.pdbx_strand_id
1 'polypeptide(L)'
;MKNKRTPFRWVPFSKKQLQVLTWWMPESPVHDKDGIICDGSVRAGKTIVMSFSYVLWAMENFNFQNFIMAGKTIGAFRRNVLFLLKIVLRLRGFKVKDKRADNLLIVRSRKTGTMNYFYIFGGRDERSQDLVQGITAAGAFFDEVALMPESFVNQAIARCSVDGAKLWFNCNPEGPYHWFKLEFLDKLEEKNLLHLHFTMDDNPALTEETKARYKRMFVGVFYKRYILGLWVLAEGIIYDMWDEAKHLFDYKGEVYDEYGVAIDYATATVMTFGLYGIKRQPAGDKVYLIKEYYYDAKKRGRQKTDAEFVDDFVVFLGGIHPKVIYVDPSAASLKAELKKRGFLQVRDADNDVINGIRLVATFLSSGRFLVERNCKDTIKEFGSYVWDPKAQERGEDKPLKQNDHAMDRNRYYIYTKYKRLQVGIAAKPSGW
;
A
#
# COMPACT_ATOMS: atom_id res chain seq x y z
N MET A 1 -15.40 8.90 41.32
CA MET A 1 -14.47 9.29 40.23
C MET A 1 -14.76 8.41 39.01
N LYS A 2 -15.25 8.98 37.91
CA LYS A 2 -15.56 8.21 36.69
C LYS A 2 -14.26 7.66 36.09
N ASN A 3 -14.15 6.35 36.01
CA ASN A 3 -13.05 5.60 35.41
C ASN A 3 -12.94 6.00 33.92
N LYS A 4 -12.17 7.05 33.61
CA LYS A 4 -11.87 7.45 32.23
C LYS A 4 -10.93 6.41 31.66
N ARG A 5 -11.47 5.33 31.08
CA ARG A 5 -10.70 4.42 30.22
C ARG A 5 -10.02 5.29 29.16
N THR A 6 -8.70 5.37 29.23
CA THR A 6 -7.90 6.12 28.25
C THR A 6 -8.05 5.40 26.91
N PRO A 7 -8.49 6.08 25.83
CA PRO A 7 -8.76 5.44 24.53
C PRO A 7 -7.48 4.93 23.83
N PHE A 8 -6.30 5.23 24.39
CA PHE A 8 -5.01 4.81 23.88
C PHE A 8 -4.04 4.66 25.07
N ARG A 9 -3.34 3.52 25.15
CA ARG A 9 -2.30 3.26 26.15
C ARG A 9 -0.98 3.04 25.42
N TRP A 10 0.01 3.86 25.75
CA TRP A 10 1.37 3.62 25.30
C TRP A 10 1.90 2.34 25.95
N VAL A 11 2.49 1.48 25.13
CA VAL A 11 3.45 0.48 25.58
C VAL A 11 4.79 1.22 25.78
N PRO A 12 5.66 0.83 26.73
CA PRO A 12 6.98 1.44 26.88
C PRO A 12 7.70 1.52 25.54
N PHE A 13 8.29 2.67 25.23
CA PHE A 13 8.99 2.86 23.97
C PHE A 13 10.26 2.01 23.91
N SER A 14 10.57 1.45 22.74
CA SER A 14 11.89 0.83 22.50
C SER A 14 12.99 1.90 22.44
N LYS A 15 14.25 1.46 22.50
CA LYS A 15 15.41 2.36 22.40
C LYS A 15 15.37 3.19 21.10
N LYS A 16 15.05 2.59 19.94
CA LYS A 16 14.93 3.33 18.68
C LYS A 16 13.76 4.30 18.67
N GLN A 17 12.63 3.93 19.26
CA GLN A 17 11.49 4.83 19.39
C GLN A 17 11.83 6.05 20.26
N LEU A 18 12.61 5.86 21.33
CA LEU A 18 13.12 6.96 22.15
C LEU A 18 14.10 7.85 21.37
N GLN A 19 15.02 7.25 20.60
CA GLN A 19 15.93 8.02 19.73
C GLN A 19 15.16 8.93 18.77
N VAL A 20 14.10 8.45 18.13
CA VAL A 20 13.23 9.29 17.28
C VAL A 20 12.57 10.42 18.06
N LEU A 21 12.17 10.19 19.31
CA LEU A 21 11.50 11.19 20.14
C LEU A 21 12.44 12.29 20.64
N THR A 22 13.74 12.02 20.76
CA THR A 22 14.68 12.90 21.47
C THR A 22 15.85 13.39 20.62
N TRP A 23 16.04 12.92 19.39
CA TRP A 23 17.24 13.25 18.59
C TRP A 23 17.45 14.76 18.38
N TRP A 24 16.37 15.54 18.36
CA TRP A 24 16.34 16.99 18.11
C TRP A 24 16.47 17.83 19.40
N MET A 25 16.47 17.22 20.58
CA MET A 25 16.60 17.95 21.85
C MET A 25 18.01 18.50 22.03
N PRO A 26 18.20 19.66 22.69
CA PRO A 26 19.52 20.31 22.83
C PRO A 26 20.62 19.41 23.39
N GLU A 27 20.28 18.49 24.30
CA GLU A 27 21.22 17.57 24.94
C GLU A 27 21.58 16.34 24.08
N SER A 28 20.91 16.18 22.93
CA SER A 28 21.18 15.08 22.01
C SER A 28 22.48 15.36 21.23
N PRO A 29 23.38 14.37 21.09
CA PRO A 29 24.62 14.53 20.33
C PRO A 29 24.42 14.64 18.81
N VAL A 30 23.17 14.54 18.34
CA VAL A 30 22.80 14.60 16.92
C VAL A 30 21.73 15.67 16.65
N HIS A 31 21.54 16.63 17.56
CA HIS A 31 20.52 17.68 17.44
C HIS A 31 20.79 18.66 16.29
N ASP A 32 22.05 18.74 15.87
CA ASP A 32 22.59 19.53 14.76
C ASP A 32 22.32 18.91 13.38
N LYS A 33 21.77 17.68 13.32
CA LYS A 33 21.32 17.08 12.06
C LYS A 33 20.14 17.86 11.46
N ASP A 34 20.14 17.98 10.13
CA ASP A 34 19.12 18.73 9.38
C ASP A 34 17.83 17.91 9.19
N GLY A 35 17.88 16.62 9.49
CA GLY A 35 16.71 15.77 9.41
C GLY A 35 16.97 14.34 9.85
N ILE A 36 15.91 13.54 9.78
CA ILE A 36 15.91 12.13 10.14
C ILE A 36 15.16 11.29 9.11
N ILE A 37 15.74 10.14 8.75
CA ILE A 37 15.13 9.08 7.95
C ILE A 37 14.89 7.86 8.83
N CYS A 38 13.64 7.40 8.89
CA CYS A 38 13.25 6.13 9.50
C CYS A 38 12.70 5.19 8.43
N ASP A 39 13.44 4.13 8.09
CA ASP A 39 13.04 3.14 7.09
C ASP A 39 12.87 1.73 7.69
N GLY A 40 12.65 0.73 6.84
CA GLY A 40 12.62 -0.68 7.24
C GLY A 40 11.23 -1.30 7.34
N SER A 41 11.04 -2.30 8.20
CA SER A 41 9.89 -3.21 8.14
C SER A 41 8.52 -2.55 8.40
N VAL A 42 7.45 -3.19 7.92
CA VAL A 42 6.09 -2.84 8.33
C VAL A 42 5.90 -3.11 9.82
N ARG A 43 4.90 -2.45 10.42
CA ARG A 43 4.49 -2.67 11.82
C ARG A 43 5.59 -2.44 12.87
N ALA A 44 6.69 -1.78 12.52
CA ALA A 44 7.79 -1.46 13.44
C ALA A 44 7.52 -0.27 14.40
N GLY A 45 6.34 0.35 14.33
CA GLY A 45 5.97 1.46 15.21
C GLY A 45 6.54 2.83 14.83
N LYS A 46 7.24 2.94 13.69
CA LYS A 46 7.86 4.18 13.18
C LYS A 46 6.90 5.38 13.09
N THR A 47 5.80 5.22 12.37
CA THR A 47 4.92 6.31 11.94
C THR A 47 4.38 7.12 13.11
N ILE A 48 3.89 6.46 14.17
CA ILE A 48 3.26 7.15 15.29
C ILE A 48 4.28 7.90 16.15
N VAL A 49 5.45 7.32 16.41
CA VAL A 49 6.48 8.00 17.21
C VAL A 49 7.09 9.16 16.45
N MET A 50 7.32 9.00 15.15
CA MET A 50 7.91 10.02 14.31
C MET A 50 6.98 11.20 14.08
N SER A 51 5.72 10.96 13.73
CA SER A 51 4.72 12.03 13.56
C SER A 51 4.43 12.78 14.87
N PHE A 52 4.45 12.08 16.01
CA PHE A 52 4.30 12.71 17.31
C PHE A 52 5.54 13.55 17.67
N SER A 53 6.75 13.01 17.47
CA SER A 53 8.00 13.72 17.70
C SER A 53 8.11 14.98 16.85
N TYR A 54 7.72 14.90 15.57
CA TYR A 54 7.71 16.04 14.67
C TYR A 54 6.84 17.19 15.20
N VAL A 55 5.65 16.89 15.70
CA VAL A 55 4.78 17.92 16.29
C VAL A 55 5.38 18.44 17.61
N LEU A 56 5.98 17.59 18.45
CA LEU A 56 6.63 18.06 19.67
C LEU A 56 7.79 19.02 19.36
N TRP A 57 8.70 18.62 18.49
CA TRP A 57 9.80 19.44 18.02
C TRP A 57 9.31 20.80 17.50
N ALA A 58 8.30 20.80 16.62
CA ALA A 58 7.71 22.01 16.07
C ALA A 58 7.12 22.92 17.16
N MET A 59 6.43 22.34 18.16
CA MET A 59 5.76 23.09 19.22
C MET A 59 6.71 23.60 20.32
N GLU A 60 7.91 23.02 20.47
CA GLU A 60 8.94 23.50 21.40
C GLU A 60 9.83 24.58 20.77
N ASN A 61 10.10 24.52 19.46
CA ASN A 61 11.09 25.38 18.81
C ASN A 61 10.48 26.55 18.00
N PHE A 62 9.18 26.51 17.69
CA PHE A 62 8.55 27.51 16.82
C PHE A 62 7.20 27.98 17.35
N ASN A 63 6.81 29.19 16.98
CA ASN A 63 5.50 29.75 17.26
C ASN A 63 4.98 30.52 16.04
N PHE A 64 3.70 30.37 15.74
CA PHE A 64 3.00 30.93 14.58
C PHE A 64 3.63 30.56 13.22
N GLN A 65 4.25 29.38 13.13
CA GLN A 65 4.89 28.88 11.90
C GLN A 65 4.04 27.84 11.17
N ASN A 66 4.31 27.69 9.88
CA ASN A 66 3.71 26.65 9.04
C ASN A 66 4.63 25.44 8.92
N PHE A 67 4.03 24.25 8.83
CA PHE A 67 4.72 22.97 8.71
C PHE A 67 4.04 22.11 7.65
N ILE A 68 4.83 21.31 6.95
CA ILE A 68 4.34 20.39 5.93
C ILE A 68 4.18 18.99 6.54
N MET A 69 3.08 18.33 6.22
CA MET A 69 2.82 16.91 6.49
C MET A 69 2.29 16.24 5.22
N ALA A 70 3.05 15.32 4.63
CA ALA A 70 2.72 14.71 3.36
C ALA A 70 2.56 13.19 3.46
N GLY A 71 1.68 12.63 2.63
CA GLY A 71 1.54 11.19 2.38
C GLY A 71 1.28 10.92 0.89
N LYS A 72 1.24 9.64 0.49
CA LYS A 72 0.89 9.25 -0.91
C LYS A 72 -0.39 9.95 -1.40
N THR A 73 -1.41 9.99 -0.54
CA THR A 73 -2.64 10.76 -0.74
C THR A 73 -3.09 11.37 0.59
N ILE A 74 -3.84 12.46 0.56
CA ILE A 74 -4.43 13.07 1.76
C ILE A 74 -5.31 12.07 2.51
N GLY A 75 -6.10 11.28 1.78
CA GLY A 75 -6.96 10.25 2.36
C GLY A 75 -6.17 9.17 3.11
N ALA A 76 -5.06 8.68 2.54
CA ALA A 76 -4.18 7.72 3.21
C ALA A 76 -3.52 8.34 4.45
N PHE A 77 -2.96 9.54 4.32
CA PHE A 77 -2.30 10.26 5.41
C PHE A 77 -3.24 10.49 6.60
N ARG A 78 -4.48 10.90 6.32
CA ARG A 78 -5.49 11.14 7.37
C ARG A 78 -5.84 9.85 8.13
N ARG A 79 -5.89 8.71 7.45
CA ARG A 79 -6.19 7.40 8.06
C ARG A 79 -5.00 6.84 8.85
N ASN A 80 -3.81 6.86 8.24
CA ASN A 80 -2.63 6.15 8.77
C ASN A 80 -1.90 6.95 9.85
N VAL A 81 -1.88 8.29 9.72
CA VAL A 81 -1.12 9.18 10.61
C VAL A 81 -2.05 10.04 11.45
N LEU A 82 -2.83 10.92 10.80
CA LEU A 82 -3.50 12.03 11.47
C LEU A 82 -4.54 11.58 12.50
N PHE A 83 -5.26 10.49 12.21
CA PHE A 83 -6.28 9.97 13.12
C PHE A 83 -5.72 9.70 14.51
N LEU A 84 -4.63 8.92 14.59
CA LEU A 84 -4.03 8.55 15.86
C LEU A 84 -3.24 9.70 16.48
N LEU A 85 -2.51 10.46 15.65
CA LEU A 85 -1.75 11.64 16.10
C LEU A 85 -2.64 12.64 16.86
N LYS A 86 -3.84 12.94 16.33
CA LYS A 86 -4.80 13.84 17.00
C LYS A 86 -5.25 13.34 18.38
N ILE A 87 -5.35 12.03 18.56
CA ILE A 87 -5.73 11.43 19.86
C ILE A 87 -4.57 11.63 20.83
N VAL A 88 -3.35 11.25 20.42
CA VAL A 88 -2.13 11.36 21.22
C VAL A 88 -1.87 12.81 21.65
N LEU A 89 -1.95 13.77 20.72
CA LEU A 89 -1.75 15.18 21.02
C LEU A 89 -2.72 15.71 22.08
N ARG A 90 -4.01 15.35 21.99
CA ARG A 90 -5.02 15.74 23.00
C ARG A 90 -4.73 15.14 24.36
N LEU A 91 -4.29 13.89 24.41
CA LEU A 91 -3.88 13.22 25.66
C LEU A 91 -2.66 13.88 26.30
N ARG A 92 -1.80 14.52 25.49
CA ARG A 92 -0.61 15.25 25.94
C ARG A 92 -0.85 16.75 26.21
N GLY A 93 -2.11 17.18 26.23
CA GLY A 93 -2.48 18.54 26.63
C GLY A 93 -2.52 19.57 25.51
N PHE A 94 -2.40 19.15 24.24
CA PHE A 94 -2.58 20.06 23.10
C PHE A 94 -4.06 20.25 22.76
N LYS A 95 -4.44 21.47 22.36
CA LYS A 95 -5.69 21.73 21.62
C LYS A 95 -5.42 21.50 20.14
N VAL A 96 -6.30 20.76 19.48
CA VAL A 96 -6.12 20.36 18.07
C VAL A 96 -7.40 20.65 17.28
N LYS A 97 -7.32 21.54 16.30
CA LYS A 97 -8.41 21.92 15.38
C LYS A 97 -8.07 21.44 13.97
N ASP A 98 -8.88 20.52 13.44
CA ASP A 98 -8.71 19.92 12.10
C ASP A 98 -9.66 20.62 11.12
N LYS A 99 -9.12 21.53 10.32
CA LYS A 99 -9.83 22.21 9.24
C LYS A 99 -9.78 21.32 8.00
N ARG A 100 -10.79 20.46 7.85
CA ARG A 100 -10.79 19.42 6.81
C ARG A 100 -10.82 19.95 5.38
N ALA A 101 -11.62 21.00 5.12
CA ALA A 101 -11.72 21.61 3.80
C ALA A 101 -10.38 22.22 3.35
N ASP A 102 -9.64 22.81 4.30
CA ASP A 102 -8.37 23.49 4.04
C ASP A 102 -7.16 22.55 4.14
N ASN A 103 -7.38 21.26 4.44
CA ASN A 103 -6.31 20.31 4.75
C ASN A 103 -5.28 20.82 5.77
N LEU A 104 -5.77 21.49 6.82
CA LEU A 104 -4.93 22.14 7.83
C LEU A 104 -5.24 21.64 9.24
N LEU A 105 -4.20 21.29 9.98
CA LEU A 105 -4.27 21.03 11.42
C LEU A 105 -3.65 22.18 12.20
N ILE A 106 -4.43 22.80 13.10
CA ILE A 106 -3.93 23.83 14.01
C ILE A 106 -3.71 23.19 15.38
N VAL A 107 -2.48 23.27 15.88
CA VAL A 107 -2.10 22.71 17.18
C VAL A 107 -1.69 23.85 18.10
N ARG A 108 -2.27 23.89 19.31
CA ARG A 108 -1.95 24.86 20.34
C ARG A 108 -1.61 24.18 21.66
N SER A 109 -0.46 24.52 22.24
CA SER A 109 -0.09 24.09 23.59
C SER A 109 -0.96 24.80 24.62
N ARG A 110 -1.59 24.05 25.53
CA ARG A 110 -2.33 24.65 26.65
C ARG A 110 -1.40 25.22 27.73
N LYS A 111 -0.15 24.76 27.78
CA LYS A 111 0.81 25.15 28.81
C LYS A 111 1.54 26.44 28.44
N THR A 112 2.09 26.49 27.23
CA THR A 112 2.97 27.59 26.77
C THR A 112 2.22 28.61 25.92
N GLY A 113 1.02 28.28 25.45
CA GLY A 113 0.26 29.14 24.53
C GLY A 113 0.71 29.06 23.06
N THR A 114 1.88 28.46 22.79
CA THR A 114 2.45 28.23 21.45
C THR A 114 1.42 27.65 20.49
N MET A 115 1.39 28.14 19.25
CA MET A 115 0.46 27.69 18.22
C MET A 115 1.13 27.60 16.86
N ASN A 116 1.00 26.46 16.17
CA ASN A 116 1.55 26.26 14.83
C ASN A 116 0.51 25.62 13.88
N TYR A 117 0.79 25.70 12.58
CA TYR A 117 -0.10 25.34 11.48
C TYR A 117 0.51 24.20 10.66
N PHE A 118 -0.13 23.04 10.62
CA PHE A 118 0.37 21.85 9.92
C PHE A 118 -0.50 21.56 8.69
N TYR A 119 0.00 21.88 7.50
CA TYR A 119 -0.68 21.68 6.23
C TYR A 119 -0.46 20.25 5.73
N ILE A 120 -1.53 19.62 5.24
CA ILE A 120 -1.56 18.22 4.83
C ILE A 120 -1.60 18.13 3.31
N PHE A 121 -0.63 17.45 2.72
CA PHE A 121 -0.47 17.33 1.28
C PHE A 121 -0.56 15.86 0.83
N GLY A 122 -1.05 15.64 -0.40
CA GLY A 122 -0.97 14.37 -1.10
C GLY A 122 0.05 14.46 -2.22
N GLY A 123 1.09 13.62 -2.21
CA GLY A 123 2.19 13.72 -3.20
C GLY A 123 1.78 13.47 -4.67
N ARG A 124 0.60 12.86 -4.91
CA ARG A 124 0.04 12.61 -6.25
C ARG A 124 -1.18 13.47 -6.59
N ASP A 125 -1.50 14.47 -5.77
CA ASP A 125 -2.63 15.36 -6.00
C ASP A 125 -2.12 16.67 -6.61
N GLU A 126 -2.52 16.99 -7.85
CA GLU A 126 -2.08 18.20 -8.57
C GLU A 126 -2.35 19.48 -7.75
N ARG A 127 -3.51 19.56 -7.08
CA ARG A 127 -3.84 20.71 -6.21
C ARG A 127 -2.88 20.85 -5.02
N SER A 128 -2.32 19.73 -4.56
CA SER A 128 -1.31 19.74 -3.50
C SER A 128 0.04 20.25 -4.02
N GLN A 129 0.36 20.05 -5.31
CA GLN A 129 1.56 20.59 -5.93
C GLN A 129 1.49 22.12 -6.07
N ASP A 130 0.37 22.66 -6.52
CA ASP A 130 0.18 24.11 -6.62
C ASP A 130 0.29 24.79 -5.24
N LEU A 131 -0.35 24.20 -4.22
CA LEU A 131 -0.33 24.76 -2.86
C LEU A 131 1.06 24.69 -2.22
N VAL A 132 1.83 23.61 -2.46
CA VAL A 132 3.17 23.49 -1.87
C VAL A 132 4.12 24.54 -2.47
N GLN A 133 3.94 24.95 -3.73
CA GLN A 133 4.77 26.00 -4.33
C GLN A 133 4.62 27.37 -3.66
N GLY A 134 3.52 27.63 -2.94
CA GLY A 134 3.23 28.93 -2.32
C GLY A 134 3.58 29.05 -0.83
N ILE A 135 3.80 27.94 -0.12
CA ILE A 135 3.93 27.95 1.35
C ILE A 135 5.36 28.22 1.82
N THR A 136 5.58 29.03 2.85
CA THR A 136 6.85 29.06 3.58
C THR A 136 6.71 28.20 4.82
N ALA A 137 7.57 27.19 5.00
CA ALA A 137 7.48 26.20 6.07
C ALA A 137 8.73 26.18 6.95
N ALA A 138 8.55 25.84 8.22
CA ALA A 138 9.61 25.62 9.20
C ALA A 138 9.98 24.14 9.36
N GLY A 139 9.48 23.26 8.50
CA GLY A 139 9.82 21.85 8.49
C GLY A 139 8.85 21.03 7.64
N ALA A 140 9.26 19.81 7.30
CA ALA A 140 8.45 18.88 6.53
C ALA A 140 8.53 17.45 7.08
N PHE A 141 7.37 16.79 7.14
CA PHE A 141 7.23 15.37 7.45
C PHE A 141 6.61 14.62 6.27
N PHE A 142 7.26 13.55 5.82
CA PHE A 142 6.81 12.70 4.72
C PHE A 142 6.58 11.27 5.21
N ASP A 143 5.33 10.82 5.19
CA ASP A 143 4.95 9.44 5.51
C ASP A 143 4.82 8.60 4.22
N GLU A 144 5.46 7.43 4.20
CA GLU A 144 5.58 6.59 3.01
C GLU A 144 6.26 7.33 1.83
N VAL A 145 7.37 8.05 2.10
CA VAL A 145 8.02 8.94 1.12
C VAL A 145 8.44 8.22 -0.17
N ALA A 146 8.82 6.94 -0.09
CA ALA A 146 9.16 6.15 -1.27
C ALA A 146 8.00 5.99 -2.28
N LEU A 147 6.75 6.23 -1.87
CA LEU A 147 5.58 6.16 -2.76
C LEU A 147 5.20 7.51 -3.40
N MET A 148 5.93 8.58 -3.04
CA MET A 148 5.72 9.93 -3.55
C MET A 148 6.62 10.20 -4.76
N PRO A 149 6.20 11.05 -5.70
CA PRO A 149 7.08 11.54 -6.76
C PRO A 149 8.24 12.33 -6.16
N GLU A 150 9.46 12.09 -6.66
CA GLU A 150 10.66 12.83 -6.27
C GLU A 150 10.49 14.34 -6.43
N SER A 151 9.89 14.77 -7.55
CA SER A 151 9.64 16.19 -7.84
C SER A 151 8.83 16.88 -6.76
N PHE A 152 7.80 16.23 -6.22
CA PHE A 152 6.98 16.76 -5.13
C PHE A 152 7.80 16.91 -3.83
N VAL A 153 8.61 15.90 -3.50
CA VAL A 153 9.44 15.92 -2.29
C VAL A 153 10.49 17.04 -2.37
N ASN A 154 11.16 17.17 -3.51
CA ASN A 154 12.14 18.23 -3.75
C ASN A 154 11.51 19.63 -3.68
N GLN A 155 10.33 19.81 -4.28
CA GLN A 155 9.57 21.07 -4.17
C GLN A 155 9.22 21.39 -2.72
N ALA A 156 8.71 20.41 -1.95
CA ALA A 156 8.33 20.60 -0.55
C ALA A 156 9.53 20.93 0.35
N ILE A 157 10.69 20.28 0.14
CA ILE A 157 11.93 20.57 0.86
C ILE A 157 12.39 22.00 0.58
N ALA A 158 12.31 22.46 -0.68
CA ALA A 158 12.70 23.83 -1.05
C ALA A 158 11.87 24.93 -0.37
N ARG A 159 10.72 24.59 0.22
CA ARG A 159 9.87 25.51 1.01
C ARG A 159 10.25 25.59 2.49
N CYS A 160 11.11 24.70 2.96
CA CYS A 160 11.56 24.63 4.35
C CYS A 160 12.69 25.65 4.60
N SER A 161 12.40 26.94 4.44
CA SER A 161 13.39 28.02 4.45
C SER A 161 13.51 28.79 5.77
N VAL A 162 12.65 28.50 6.75
CA VAL A 162 12.74 29.13 8.09
C VAL A 162 13.98 28.58 8.81
N ASP A 163 14.71 29.45 9.49
CA ASP A 163 15.89 29.05 10.27
C ASP A 163 15.55 27.96 11.30
N GLY A 164 16.44 26.98 11.44
CA GLY A 164 16.25 25.80 12.27
C GLY A 164 15.26 24.76 11.73
N ALA A 165 14.77 24.90 10.50
CA ALA A 165 13.89 23.91 9.89
C ALA A 165 14.53 22.52 9.79
N LYS A 166 13.72 21.46 9.98
CA LYS A 166 14.17 20.06 9.92
C LYS A 166 13.28 19.21 9.03
N LEU A 167 13.89 18.21 8.39
CA LEU A 167 13.23 17.27 7.48
C LEU A 167 13.02 15.89 8.13
N TRP A 168 11.85 15.29 7.91
CA TRP A 168 11.45 14.05 8.57
C TRP A 168 10.87 13.07 7.56
N PHE A 169 11.54 11.95 7.33
CA PHE A 169 11.15 10.96 6.33
C PHE A 169 10.86 9.58 6.96
N ASN A 170 9.67 9.04 6.70
CA ASN A 170 9.29 7.67 7.06
C ASN A 170 8.97 6.85 5.81
N CYS A 171 9.51 5.64 5.69
CA CYS A 171 9.15 4.74 4.59
C CYS A 171 9.33 3.25 4.88
N ASN A 172 8.82 2.44 3.96
CA ASN A 172 9.26 1.07 3.77
C ASN A 172 10.22 1.03 2.55
N PRO A 173 11.18 0.09 2.52
CA PRO A 173 12.13 -0.04 1.41
C PRO A 173 11.46 -0.41 0.09
N GLU A 174 12.05 0.07 -1.00
CA GLU A 174 11.79 -0.38 -2.38
C GLU A 174 13.06 -0.99 -3.00
N GLY A 175 13.22 -0.93 -4.32
CA GLY A 175 14.44 -1.37 -5.00
C GLY A 175 15.67 -0.52 -4.65
N PRO A 176 16.90 -1.06 -4.74
CA PRO A 176 18.12 -0.34 -4.39
C PRO A 176 18.41 0.87 -5.30
N TYR A 177 17.87 0.88 -6.52
CA TYR A 177 18.00 2.00 -7.47
C TYR A 177 16.89 3.05 -7.32
N HIS A 178 16.01 2.91 -6.33
CA HIS A 178 14.95 3.89 -6.09
C HIS A 178 15.55 5.26 -5.73
N TRP A 179 14.99 6.34 -6.27
CA TRP A 179 15.51 7.71 -6.09
C TRP A 179 15.76 8.05 -4.61
N PHE A 180 14.85 7.69 -3.71
CA PHE A 180 15.02 7.99 -2.28
C PHE A 180 16.20 7.23 -1.65
N LYS A 181 16.54 6.04 -2.15
CA LYS A 181 17.72 5.30 -1.70
C LYS A 181 18.99 6.01 -2.17
N LEU A 182 19.09 6.27 -3.47
CA LEU A 182 20.27 6.88 -4.10
C LEU A 182 20.50 8.33 -3.66
N GLU A 183 19.44 9.14 -3.60
CA GLU A 183 19.55 10.57 -3.37
C GLU A 183 19.51 10.97 -1.89
N PHE A 184 18.99 10.12 -0.99
CA PHE A 184 18.91 10.45 0.43
C PHE A 184 19.65 9.46 1.33
N LEU A 185 19.33 8.16 1.26
CA LEU A 185 19.94 7.16 2.14
C LEU A 185 21.42 6.89 1.83
N ASP A 186 21.84 6.99 0.57
CA ASP A 186 23.24 6.83 0.17
C ASP A 186 24.05 8.13 0.28
N LYS A 187 23.39 9.24 0.58
CA LYS A 187 23.98 10.60 0.71
C LYS A 187 23.71 11.23 2.09
N LEU A 188 23.64 10.41 3.14
CA LEU A 188 23.28 10.86 4.50
C LEU A 188 24.24 11.92 5.05
N GLU A 189 25.55 11.74 4.87
CA GLU A 189 26.56 12.68 5.36
C GLU A 189 26.52 14.00 4.58
N GLU A 190 26.44 13.93 3.25
CA GLU A 190 26.29 15.09 2.36
C GLU A 190 25.08 15.94 2.73
N LYS A 191 23.96 15.29 3.07
CA LYS A 191 22.70 15.97 3.43
C LYS A 191 22.53 16.19 4.93
N ASN A 192 23.55 15.84 5.72
CA ASN A 192 23.53 15.95 7.18
C ASN A 192 22.28 15.33 7.85
N LEU A 193 21.90 14.13 7.41
CA LEU A 193 20.70 13.42 7.88
C LEU A 193 21.05 12.29 8.86
N LEU A 194 20.21 12.12 9.90
CA LEU A 194 20.21 10.95 10.76
C LEU A 194 19.46 9.80 10.09
N HIS A 195 19.96 8.57 10.21
CA HIS A 195 19.25 7.37 9.76
C HIS A 195 19.02 6.40 10.92
N LEU A 196 17.77 5.96 11.09
CA LEU A 196 17.39 4.88 11.99
C LEU A 196 16.63 3.80 11.22
N HIS A 197 17.23 2.62 11.13
CA HIS A 197 16.59 1.46 10.52
C HIS A 197 15.70 0.72 11.51
N PHE A 198 14.44 0.42 11.16
CA PHE A 198 13.50 -0.27 12.05
C PHE A 198 13.07 -1.64 11.54
N THR A 199 12.89 -2.56 12.49
CA THR A 199 12.28 -3.89 12.30
C THR A 199 11.09 -4.08 13.24
N MET A 200 10.33 -5.18 13.09
CA MET A 200 9.22 -5.49 13.99
C MET A 200 9.66 -5.69 15.45
N ASP A 201 10.93 -6.01 15.69
CA ASP A 201 11.48 -6.18 17.04
C ASP A 201 11.63 -4.84 17.79
N ASP A 202 11.68 -3.73 17.04
CA ASP A 202 11.67 -2.39 17.62
C ASP A 202 10.27 -1.94 18.06
N ASN A 203 9.23 -2.76 17.84
CA ASN A 203 7.86 -2.49 18.29
C ASN A 203 7.46 -3.37 19.48
N PRO A 204 7.56 -2.86 20.71
CA PRO A 204 7.23 -3.61 21.93
C PRO A 204 5.73 -3.91 22.08
N ALA A 205 4.87 -3.30 21.25
CA ALA A 205 3.44 -3.60 21.25
C ALA A 205 3.08 -4.90 20.49
N LEU A 206 4.03 -5.51 19.76
CA LEU A 206 3.78 -6.76 19.04
C LEU A 206 4.22 -7.97 19.85
N THR A 207 3.30 -8.91 20.03
CA THR A 207 3.63 -10.24 20.55
C THR A 207 4.41 -11.07 19.52
N GLU A 208 5.20 -12.04 19.98
CA GLU A 208 5.92 -12.97 19.09
C GLU A 208 4.97 -13.73 18.15
N GLU A 209 3.79 -14.11 18.63
CA GLU A 209 2.74 -14.71 17.81
C GLU A 209 2.29 -13.78 16.67
N THR A 210 2.12 -12.48 16.97
CA THR A 210 1.74 -11.48 15.98
C THR A 210 2.85 -11.26 14.97
N LYS A 211 4.11 -11.18 15.42
CA LYS A 211 5.28 -11.08 14.53
C LYS A 211 5.36 -12.30 13.61
N ALA A 212 5.23 -13.51 14.15
CA ALA A 212 5.23 -14.74 13.38
C ALA A 212 4.11 -14.77 12.33
N ARG A 213 2.91 -14.28 12.69
CA ARG A 213 1.81 -14.13 11.73
C ARG A 213 2.17 -13.20 10.57
N TYR A 214 2.77 -12.05 10.84
CA TYR A 214 3.22 -11.14 9.77
C TYR A 214 4.32 -11.75 8.92
N LYS A 215 5.31 -12.43 9.53
CA LYS A 215 6.39 -13.11 8.79
C LYS A 215 5.83 -14.11 7.78
N ARG A 216 4.75 -14.83 8.11
CA ARG A 216 4.08 -15.79 7.21
C ARG A 216 3.31 -15.15 6.05
N MET A 217 3.03 -13.84 6.09
CA MET A 217 2.24 -13.16 5.05
C MET A 217 3.07 -12.69 3.85
N PHE A 218 4.39 -12.65 3.98
CA PHE A 218 5.28 -12.15 2.93
C PHE A 218 6.28 -13.23 2.53
N VAL A 219 6.64 -13.27 1.26
CA VAL A 219 7.62 -14.19 0.69
C VAL A 219 8.51 -13.46 -0.31
N GLY A 220 9.62 -14.09 -0.72
CA GLY A 220 10.51 -13.59 -1.76
C GLY A 220 10.99 -12.15 -1.50
N VAL A 221 10.97 -11.33 -2.55
CA VAL A 221 11.36 -9.91 -2.48
C VAL A 221 10.54 -9.10 -1.46
N PHE A 222 9.24 -9.39 -1.32
CA PHE A 222 8.38 -8.68 -0.38
C PHE A 222 8.68 -9.02 1.08
N TYR A 223 9.15 -10.23 1.38
CA TYR A 223 9.65 -10.57 2.71
C TYR A 223 10.90 -9.76 3.04
N LYS A 224 11.87 -9.74 2.11
CA LYS A 224 13.10 -8.96 2.28
C LYS A 224 12.80 -7.47 2.53
N ARG A 225 11.88 -6.86 1.77
CA ARG A 225 11.51 -5.45 1.95
C ARG A 225 10.67 -5.19 3.21
N TYR A 226 9.52 -5.85 3.35
CA TYR A 226 8.53 -5.48 4.36
C TYR A 226 8.76 -6.15 5.72
N ILE A 227 9.51 -7.25 5.79
CA ILE A 227 9.83 -7.94 7.06
C ILE A 227 11.26 -7.65 7.49
N LEU A 228 12.24 -7.86 6.60
CA LEU A 228 13.66 -7.62 6.93
C LEU A 228 14.06 -6.16 6.79
N GLY A 229 13.28 -5.33 6.09
CA GLY A 229 13.60 -3.91 5.92
C GLY A 229 14.68 -3.64 4.87
N LEU A 230 14.92 -4.56 3.94
CA LEU A 230 16.03 -4.42 2.99
C LEU A 230 15.61 -3.76 1.68
N TRP A 231 16.45 -2.85 1.18
CA TRP A 231 16.35 -2.27 -0.16
C TRP A 231 16.92 -3.26 -1.18
N VAL A 232 16.08 -4.17 -1.67
CA VAL A 232 16.50 -5.27 -2.57
C VAL A 232 15.76 -5.23 -3.90
N LEU A 233 16.49 -5.62 -4.94
CA LEU A 233 16.00 -5.63 -6.30
C LEU A 233 14.91 -6.70 -6.47
N ALA A 234 13.90 -6.38 -7.26
CA ALA A 234 12.92 -7.37 -7.70
C ALA A 234 13.37 -7.91 -9.07
N GLU A 235 13.92 -9.12 -9.09
CA GLU A 235 14.46 -9.74 -10.31
C GLU A 235 13.80 -11.09 -10.59
N GLY A 236 13.78 -11.46 -11.86
CA GLY A 236 13.30 -12.76 -12.31
C GLY A 236 11.79 -12.93 -12.19
N ILE A 237 11.37 -14.17 -11.90
CA ILE A 237 9.96 -14.56 -11.80
C ILE A 237 9.29 -13.86 -10.62
N ILE A 238 8.13 -13.25 -10.88
CA ILE A 238 7.36 -12.49 -9.88
C ILE A 238 6.77 -13.42 -8.83
N TYR A 239 6.16 -14.52 -9.27
CA TYR A 239 5.54 -15.52 -8.42
C TYR A 239 6.46 -16.73 -8.24
N ASP A 240 7.66 -16.50 -7.70
CA ASP A 240 8.66 -17.54 -7.43
C ASP A 240 8.18 -18.63 -6.43
N MET A 241 7.11 -18.34 -5.69
CA MET A 241 6.44 -19.29 -4.80
C MET A 241 5.44 -20.21 -5.51
N TRP A 242 5.18 -20.01 -6.81
CA TRP A 242 4.33 -20.91 -7.59
C TRP A 242 4.94 -22.32 -7.62
N ASP A 243 4.08 -23.31 -7.40
CA ASP A 243 4.45 -24.71 -7.28
C ASP A 243 3.25 -25.55 -7.72
N GLU A 244 3.37 -26.22 -8.86
CA GLU A 244 2.27 -26.99 -9.44
C GLU A 244 1.78 -28.12 -8.51
N ALA A 245 2.65 -28.69 -7.67
CA ALA A 245 2.25 -29.74 -6.73
C ALA A 245 1.35 -29.21 -5.61
N LYS A 246 1.50 -27.92 -5.26
CA LYS A 246 0.75 -27.28 -4.16
C LYS A 246 -0.47 -26.50 -4.64
N HIS A 247 -0.38 -25.89 -5.83
CA HIS A 247 -1.36 -24.91 -6.29
C HIS A 247 -2.31 -25.45 -7.35
N LEU A 248 -2.00 -26.60 -7.97
CA LEU A 248 -2.94 -27.22 -8.90
C LEU A 248 -3.95 -28.11 -8.18
N PHE A 249 -5.16 -28.13 -8.72
CA PHE A 249 -6.20 -29.06 -8.30
C PHE A 249 -6.99 -29.59 -9.50
N ASP A 250 -7.67 -30.71 -9.30
CA ASP A 250 -8.54 -31.33 -10.29
C ASP A 250 -9.99 -30.99 -9.95
N TYR A 251 -10.66 -30.22 -10.81
CA TYR A 251 -12.07 -29.89 -10.61
C TYR A 251 -12.95 -31.11 -10.94
N LYS A 252 -13.75 -31.55 -9.99
CA LYS A 252 -14.63 -32.73 -10.08
C LYS A 252 -16.11 -32.37 -9.93
N GLY A 253 -16.47 -31.11 -10.18
CA GLY A 253 -17.83 -30.62 -10.01
C GLY A 253 -18.16 -30.19 -8.58
N GLU A 254 -17.15 -29.81 -7.79
CA GLU A 254 -17.35 -29.32 -6.43
C GLU A 254 -18.22 -28.07 -6.41
N VAL A 255 -19.12 -27.99 -5.43
CA VAL A 255 -19.89 -26.78 -5.16
C VAL A 255 -19.07 -25.82 -4.30
N TYR A 256 -19.13 -24.53 -4.63
CA TYR A 256 -18.50 -23.45 -3.89
C TYR A 256 -19.54 -22.57 -3.19
N ASP A 257 -19.15 -21.94 -2.08
CA ASP A 257 -20.02 -21.04 -1.31
C ASP A 257 -20.39 -19.78 -2.10
N GLU A 258 -19.52 -19.37 -3.02
CA GLU A 258 -19.71 -18.20 -3.85
C GLU A 258 -18.90 -18.33 -5.15
N TYR A 259 -19.47 -17.83 -6.24
CA TYR A 259 -18.79 -17.69 -7.52
C TYR A 259 -18.57 -16.22 -7.85
N GLY A 260 -17.45 -15.93 -8.51
CA GLY A 260 -17.23 -14.62 -9.11
C GLY A 260 -16.35 -14.72 -10.36
N VAL A 261 -16.31 -13.65 -11.12
CA VAL A 261 -15.51 -13.55 -12.34
C VAL A 261 -14.58 -12.35 -12.26
N ALA A 262 -13.40 -12.47 -12.88
CA ALA A 262 -12.63 -11.32 -13.31
C ALA A 262 -12.31 -11.39 -14.80
N ILE A 263 -12.21 -10.21 -15.43
CA ILE A 263 -11.95 -10.03 -16.85
C ILE A 263 -10.78 -9.07 -17.01
N ASP A 264 -9.75 -9.49 -17.76
CA ASP A 264 -8.76 -8.58 -18.34
C ASP A 264 -9.15 -8.35 -19.81
N TYR A 265 -9.40 -7.07 -20.13
CA TYR A 265 -10.08 -6.66 -21.35
C TYR A 265 -9.09 -6.18 -22.41
N ALA A 266 -9.08 -6.84 -23.55
CA ALA A 266 -8.50 -6.29 -24.78
C ALA A 266 -9.15 -6.89 -26.02
N THR A 267 -9.38 -6.04 -27.03
CA THR A 267 -9.89 -6.45 -28.34
C THR A 267 -8.77 -6.75 -29.34
N ALA A 268 -7.64 -6.04 -29.23
CA ALA A 268 -6.50 -6.14 -30.15
C ALA A 268 -5.39 -7.10 -29.70
N THR A 269 -5.42 -7.56 -28.45
CA THR A 269 -4.44 -8.51 -27.89
C THR A 269 -5.15 -9.75 -27.36
N VAL A 270 -5.20 -9.93 -26.05
CA VAL A 270 -5.77 -11.10 -25.40
C VAL A 270 -6.94 -10.67 -24.53
N MET A 271 -8.10 -11.28 -24.76
CA MET A 271 -9.22 -11.25 -23.82
C MET A 271 -9.13 -12.47 -22.90
N THR A 272 -9.29 -12.27 -21.59
CA THR A 272 -9.40 -13.40 -20.68
C THR A 272 -10.47 -13.26 -19.61
N PHE A 273 -11.20 -14.36 -19.37
CA PHE A 273 -12.16 -14.51 -18.26
C PHE A 273 -11.68 -15.61 -17.32
N GLY A 274 -11.90 -15.41 -16.03
CA GLY A 274 -11.59 -16.40 -15.01
C GLY A 274 -12.82 -16.59 -14.14
N LEU A 275 -13.29 -17.83 -14.03
CA LEU A 275 -14.36 -18.19 -13.10
C LEU A 275 -13.73 -18.70 -11.80
N TYR A 276 -14.03 -18.01 -10.71
CA TYR A 276 -13.49 -18.33 -9.40
C TYR A 276 -14.58 -18.86 -8.47
N GLY A 277 -14.31 -19.99 -7.85
CA GLY A 277 -15.07 -20.53 -6.72
C GLY A 277 -14.40 -20.16 -5.40
N ILE A 278 -15.22 -19.86 -4.40
CA ILE A 278 -14.75 -19.54 -3.05
C ILE A 278 -15.24 -20.61 -2.09
N LYS A 279 -14.33 -21.15 -1.27
CA LYS A 279 -14.67 -21.92 -0.08
C LYS A 279 -14.31 -21.11 1.16
N ARG A 280 -15.30 -20.76 1.97
CA ARG A 280 -15.10 -20.01 3.22
C ARG A 280 -14.54 -20.92 4.28
N GLN A 281 -13.48 -20.46 4.95
CA GLN A 281 -12.84 -21.23 6.02
C GLN A 281 -12.52 -20.34 7.22
N PRO A 282 -12.53 -20.87 8.46
CA PRO A 282 -12.11 -20.10 9.63
C PRO A 282 -10.70 -19.51 9.51
N ALA A 283 -9.78 -20.22 8.83
CA ALA A 283 -8.42 -19.77 8.57
C ALA A 283 -8.31 -18.75 7.42
N GLY A 284 -9.43 -18.40 6.78
CA GLY A 284 -9.53 -17.50 5.64
C GLY A 284 -9.93 -18.22 4.35
N ASP A 285 -10.66 -17.50 3.50
CA ASP A 285 -11.23 -18.05 2.27
C ASP A 285 -10.16 -18.65 1.33
N LYS A 286 -10.49 -19.82 0.76
CA LYS A 286 -9.77 -20.40 -0.37
C LYS A 286 -10.46 -20.01 -1.67
N VAL A 287 -9.67 -19.61 -2.65
CA VAL A 287 -10.07 -19.18 -3.99
C VAL A 287 -9.57 -20.21 -4.98
N TYR A 288 -10.47 -20.69 -5.82
CA TYR A 288 -10.21 -21.70 -6.83
C TYR A 288 -10.51 -21.08 -8.19
N LEU A 289 -9.51 -20.94 -9.06
CA LEU A 289 -9.75 -20.67 -10.48
C LEU A 289 -10.21 -21.98 -11.12
N ILE A 290 -11.51 -22.09 -11.40
CA ILE A 290 -12.17 -23.32 -11.86
C ILE A 290 -12.07 -23.46 -13.37
N LYS A 291 -12.19 -22.34 -14.08
CA LYS A 291 -12.26 -22.31 -15.53
C LYS A 291 -11.66 -21.01 -16.04
N GLU A 292 -10.99 -21.07 -17.18
CA GLU A 292 -10.52 -19.90 -17.89
C GLU A 292 -11.04 -19.83 -19.32
N TYR A 293 -11.22 -18.61 -19.80
CA TYR A 293 -11.35 -18.26 -21.20
C TYR A 293 -10.11 -17.47 -21.58
N TYR A 294 -9.49 -17.79 -22.71
CA TYR A 294 -8.29 -17.13 -23.18
C TYR A 294 -8.34 -16.99 -24.71
N TYR A 295 -8.55 -15.78 -25.20
CA TYR A 295 -8.69 -15.48 -26.62
C TYR A 295 -7.60 -14.52 -27.07
N ASP A 296 -6.61 -15.05 -27.77
CA ASP A 296 -5.52 -14.28 -28.38
C ASP A 296 -5.90 -13.91 -29.82
N ALA A 297 -6.27 -12.65 -30.03
CA ALA A 297 -6.74 -12.14 -31.32
C ALA A 297 -5.66 -12.25 -32.41
N LYS A 298 -4.38 -12.14 -32.04
CA LYS A 298 -3.26 -12.26 -32.97
C LYS A 298 -3.05 -13.70 -33.41
N LYS A 299 -3.03 -14.65 -32.46
CA LYS A 299 -2.92 -16.09 -32.80
C LYS A 299 -4.12 -16.60 -33.59
N ARG A 300 -5.31 -16.03 -33.36
CA ARG A 300 -6.54 -16.39 -34.10
C ARG A 300 -6.70 -15.66 -35.44
N GLY A 301 -5.90 -14.61 -35.69
CA GLY A 301 -6.01 -13.77 -36.89
C GLY A 301 -7.35 -13.01 -36.99
N ARG A 302 -8.09 -12.85 -35.89
CA ARG A 302 -9.41 -12.23 -35.87
C ARG A 302 -9.68 -11.53 -34.54
N GLN A 303 -10.12 -10.28 -34.61
CA GLN A 303 -10.66 -9.56 -33.46
C GLN A 303 -12.14 -9.92 -33.24
N LYS A 304 -12.60 -9.82 -32.00
CA LYS A 304 -14.01 -9.93 -31.62
C LYS A 304 -14.50 -8.59 -31.07
N THR A 305 -15.78 -8.31 -31.31
CA THR A 305 -16.50 -7.18 -30.75
C THR A 305 -16.92 -7.46 -29.30
N ASP A 306 -17.30 -6.40 -28.56
CA ASP A 306 -17.83 -6.55 -27.21
C ASP A 306 -19.06 -7.47 -27.16
N ALA A 307 -19.94 -7.40 -28.15
CA ALA A 307 -21.11 -8.27 -28.23
C ALA A 307 -20.73 -9.74 -28.38
N GLU A 308 -19.81 -10.07 -29.29
CA GLU A 308 -19.31 -11.44 -29.47
C GLU A 308 -18.63 -11.97 -28.20
N PHE A 309 -17.85 -11.14 -27.52
CA PHE A 309 -17.22 -11.52 -26.25
C PHE A 309 -18.25 -11.75 -25.13
N VAL A 310 -19.34 -10.99 -25.10
CA VAL A 310 -20.41 -11.24 -24.12
C VAL A 310 -21.20 -12.50 -24.47
N ASP A 311 -21.38 -12.82 -25.75
CA ASP A 311 -21.97 -14.10 -26.16
C ASP A 311 -21.06 -15.28 -25.74
N ASP A 312 -19.75 -15.19 -25.94
CA ASP A 312 -18.78 -16.16 -25.42
C ASP A 312 -18.84 -16.26 -23.89
N PHE A 313 -18.99 -15.12 -23.21
CA PHE A 313 -19.05 -15.04 -21.75
C PHE A 313 -20.27 -15.79 -21.19
N VAL A 314 -21.43 -15.67 -21.84
CA VAL A 314 -22.66 -16.41 -21.46
C VAL A 314 -22.44 -17.92 -21.60
N VAL A 315 -21.85 -18.37 -22.72
CA VAL A 315 -21.50 -19.78 -22.94
C VAL A 315 -20.46 -20.26 -21.91
N PHE A 316 -19.47 -19.42 -21.63
CA PHE A 316 -18.42 -19.72 -20.66
C PHE A 316 -18.97 -19.99 -19.26
N LEU A 317 -19.96 -19.19 -18.80
CA LEU A 317 -20.61 -19.36 -17.51
C LEU A 317 -21.42 -20.66 -17.40
N GLY A 318 -22.00 -21.15 -18.50
CA GLY A 318 -22.71 -22.43 -18.52
C GLY A 318 -23.83 -22.54 -17.47
N GLY A 319 -24.56 -21.44 -17.22
CA GLY A 319 -25.62 -21.37 -16.21
C GLY A 319 -25.16 -20.97 -14.80
N ILE A 320 -23.86 -20.81 -14.55
CA ILE A 320 -23.36 -20.31 -13.27
C ILE A 320 -23.63 -18.81 -13.16
N HIS A 321 -24.25 -18.39 -12.07
CA HIS A 321 -24.52 -16.97 -11.79
C HIS A 321 -23.49 -16.41 -10.81
N PRO A 322 -22.45 -15.68 -11.29
CA PRO A 322 -21.46 -15.10 -10.41
C PRO A 322 -22.06 -13.94 -9.60
N LYS A 323 -21.70 -13.85 -8.32
CA LYS A 323 -22.14 -12.75 -7.44
C LYS A 323 -21.51 -11.41 -7.83
N VAL A 324 -20.32 -11.45 -8.41
CA VAL A 324 -19.59 -10.26 -8.86
C VAL A 324 -18.80 -10.56 -10.13
N ILE A 325 -18.69 -9.55 -10.98
CA ILE A 325 -17.85 -9.57 -12.18
C ILE A 325 -16.94 -8.35 -12.10
N TYR A 326 -15.66 -8.56 -11.85
CA TYR A 326 -14.65 -7.50 -11.83
C TYR A 326 -14.06 -7.30 -13.23
N VAL A 327 -14.07 -6.08 -13.71
CA VAL A 327 -13.56 -5.73 -15.04
C VAL A 327 -12.60 -4.56 -14.90
N ASP A 328 -11.56 -4.51 -15.73
CA ASP A 328 -10.67 -3.35 -15.81
C ASP A 328 -11.47 -2.02 -15.87
N PRO A 329 -11.14 -1.00 -15.06
CA PRO A 329 -11.84 0.29 -15.06
C PRO A 329 -11.91 0.97 -16.44
N SER A 330 -10.92 0.76 -17.29
CA SER A 330 -10.82 1.34 -18.64
C SER A 330 -11.77 0.70 -19.66
N ALA A 331 -12.30 -0.51 -19.38
CA ALA A 331 -13.17 -1.26 -20.28
C ALA A 331 -14.64 -0.78 -20.24
N ALA A 332 -14.88 0.51 -20.47
CA ALA A 332 -16.21 1.13 -20.36
C ALA A 332 -17.24 0.49 -21.31
N SER A 333 -16.85 0.17 -22.54
CA SER A 333 -17.73 -0.41 -23.57
C SER A 333 -18.18 -1.83 -23.22
N LEU A 334 -17.25 -2.71 -22.85
CA LEU A 334 -17.57 -4.07 -22.39
C LEU A 334 -18.47 -4.04 -21.15
N LYS A 335 -18.19 -3.16 -20.17
CA LYS A 335 -19.03 -3.01 -18.98
C LYS A 335 -20.46 -2.59 -19.33
N ALA A 336 -20.64 -1.75 -20.35
CA ALA A 336 -21.97 -1.35 -20.81
C ALA A 336 -22.70 -2.52 -21.49
N GLU A 337 -22.03 -3.27 -22.36
CA GLU A 337 -22.63 -4.41 -23.06
C GLU A 337 -23.01 -5.54 -22.08
N LEU A 338 -22.15 -5.87 -21.12
CA LEU A 338 -22.47 -6.84 -20.05
C LEU A 338 -23.74 -6.42 -19.27
N LYS A 339 -23.85 -5.15 -18.88
CA LYS A 339 -25.04 -4.64 -18.16
C LYS A 339 -26.29 -4.67 -19.03
N LYS A 340 -26.17 -4.33 -20.32
CA LYS A 340 -27.28 -4.41 -21.29
C LYS A 340 -27.80 -5.84 -21.44
N ARG A 341 -26.93 -6.84 -21.33
CA ARG A 341 -27.27 -8.27 -21.34
C ARG A 341 -27.69 -8.83 -19.96
N GLY A 342 -27.90 -7.96 -18.96
CA GLY A 342 -28.47 -8.34 -17.65
C GLY A 342 -27.45 -8.57 -16.54
N PHE A 343 -26.15 -8.45 -16.79
CA PHE A 343 -25.11 -8.60 -15.77
C PHE A 343 -24.92 -7.31 -14.94
N LEU A 344 -25.88 -7.00 -14.06
CA LEU A 344 -25.90 -5.77 -13.26
C LEU A 344 -24.84 -5.74 -12.14
N GLN A 345 -24.27 -6.89 -11.81
CA GLN A 345 -23.23 -7.08 -10.79
C GLN A 345 -21.80 -6.77 -11.26
N VAL A 346 -21.64 -6.18 -12.45
CA VAL A 346 -20.35 -5.68 -12.95
C VAL A 346 -19.83 -4.53 -12.09
N ARG A 347 -18.55 -4.61 -11.74
CA ARG A 347 -17.84 -3.64 -10.89
C ARG A 347 -16.44 -3.39 -11.43
N ASP A 348 -15.92 -2.19 -11.18
CA ASP A 348 -14.53 -1.87 -11.48
C ASP A 348 -13.59 -2.69 -10.60
N ALA A 349 -12.58 -3.28 -11.23
CA ALA A 349 -11.44 -3.86 -10.54
C ALA A 349 -10.57 -2.76 -9.92
N ASP A 350 -9.98 -3.05 -8.77
CA ASP A 350 -8.83 -2.28 -8.31
C ASP A 350 -7.57 -2.78 -9.03
N ASN A 351 -6.97 -1.90 -9.82
CA ASN A 351 -5.85 -2.23 -10.70
C ASN A 351 -4.49 -1.81 -10.14
N ASP A 352 -4.36 -1.52 -8.83
CA ASP A 352 -3.05 -1.31 -8.18
C ASP A 352 -2.16 -2.55 -8.37
N VAL A 353 -1.14 -2.41 -9.23
CA VAL A 353 -0.32 -3.53 -9.71
C VAL A 353 0.51 -4.13 -8.58
N ILE A 354 1.29 -3.32 -7.87
CA ILE A 354 2.25 -3.83 -6.88
C ILE A 354 1.54 -4.38 -5.64
N ASN A 355 0.53 -3.68 -5.13
CA ASN A 355 -0.24 -4.19 -3.99
C ASN A 355 -1.05 -5.43 -4.38
N GLY A 356 -1.53 -5.48 -5.63
CA GLY A 356 -2.21 -6.64 -6.20
C GLY A 356 -1.30 -7.87 -6.28
N ILE A 357 -0.12 -7.73 -6.90
CA ILE A 357 0.90 -8.80 -6.98
C ILE A 357 1.23 -9.32 -5.59
N ARG A 358 1.48 -8.41 -4.64
CA ARG A 358 1.78 -8.78 -3.24
C ARG A 358 0.67 -9.62 -2.61
N LEU A 359 -0.60 -9.27 -2.87
CA LEU A 359 -1.72 -10.04 -2.32
C LEU A 359 -1.86 -11.41 -2.98
N VAL A 360 -1.70 -11.51 -4.31
CA VAL A 360 -1.70 -12.81 -5.01
C VAL A 360 -0.58 -13.71 -4.47
N ALA A 361 0.64 -13.18 -4.30
CA ALA A 361 1.76 -13.89 -3.68
C ALA A 361 1.43 -14.41 -2.27
N THR A 362 0.72 -13.61 -1.46
CA THR A 362 0.25 -14.04 -0.13
C THR A 362 -0.74 -15.22 -0.24
N PHE A 363 -1.67 -15.16 -1.19
CA PHE A 363 -2.67 -16.20 -1.41
C PHE A 363 -2.05 -17.51 -1.89
N LEU A 364 -1.06 -17.47 -2.78
CA LEU A 364 -0.30 -18.63 -3.21
C LEU A 364 0.45 -19.25 -2.03
N SER A 365 1.30 -18.47 -1.36
CA SER A 365 2.13 -18.94 -0.24
C SER A 365 1.34 -19.55 0.92
N SER A 366 0.11 -19.06 1.15
CA SER A 366 -0.78 -19.58 2.20
C SER A 366 -1.65 -20.77 1.74
N GLY A 367 -1.48 -21.25 0.50
CA GLY A 367 -2.28 -22.35 -0.06
C GLY A 367 -3.75 -22.00 -0.24
N ARG A 368 -4.04 -20.70 -0.44
CA ARG A 368 -5.40 -20.16 -0.55
C ARG A 368 -5.79 -19.77 -1.96
N PHE A 369 -4.86 -19.72 -2.91
CA PHE A 369 -5.21 -19.64 -4.32
C PHE A 369 -4.77 -20.92 -5.03
N LEU A 370 -5.75 -21.60 -5.63
CA LEU A 370 -5.56 -22.82 -6.38
C LEU A 370 -6.09 -22.64 -7.80
N VAL A 371 -5.44 -23.32 -8.75
CA VAL A 371 -5.74 -23.23 -10.18
C VAL A 371 -6.06 -24.62 -10.71
N GLU A 372 -7.14 -24.72 -11.47
CA GLU A 372 -7.54 -25.97 -12.09
C GLU A 372 -6.55 -26.33 -13.22
N ARG A 373 -6.21 -27.63 -13.37
CA ARG A 373 -5.14 -28.07 -14.28
C ARG A 373 -5.36 -27.76 -15.76
N ASN A 374 -6.60 -27.65 -16.21
CA ASN A 374 -6.94 -27.25 -17.58
C ASN A 374 -6.84 -25.74 -17.81
N CYS A 375 -6.58 -24.92 -16.78
CA CYS A 375 -6.25 -23.51 -16.93
C CYS A 375 -4.79 -23.31 -17.42
N LYS A 376 -4.48 -23.87 -18.58
CA LYS A 376 -3.14 -23.99 -19.16
C LYS A 376 -2.48 -22.65 -19.44
N ASP A 377 -3.22 -21.63 -19.84
CA ASP A 377 -2.63 -20.33 -20.15
C ASP A 377 -2.28 -19.58 -18.86
N THR A 378 -3.13 -19.67 -17.82
CA THR A 378 -2.76 -19.20 -16.47
C THR A 378 -1.48 -19.88 -15.94
N ILE A 379 -1.36 -21.20 -16.10
CA ILE A 379 -0.19 -21.97 -15.63
C ILE A 379 1.08 -21.52 -16.36
N LYS A 380 1.03 -21.35 -17.69
CA LYS A 380 2.16 -20.85 -18.48
C LYS A 380 2.59 -19.45 -18.07
N GLU A 381 1.63 -18.56 -17.82
CA GLU A 381 1.95 -17.19 -17.40
C GLU A 381 2.60 -17.16 -16.01
N PHE A 382 2.19 -18.01 -15.05
CA PHE A 382 2.89 -18.11 -13.77
C PHE A 382 4.38 -18.44 -13.92
N GLY A 383 4.74 -19.28 -14.90
CA GLY A 383 6.13 -19.64 -15.20
C GLY A 383 6.91 -18.62 -16.03
N SER A 384 6.28 -17.54 -16.51
CA SER A 384 6.91 -16.56 -17.41
C SER A 384 6.69 -15.09 -17.03
N TYR A 385 5.89 -14.82 -15.99
CA TYR A 385 5.63 -13.48 -15.50
C TYR A 385 6.80 -12.96 -14.68
N VAL A 386 7.54 -12.00 -15.25
CA VAL A 386 8.82 -11.48 -14.72
C VAL A 386 8.77 -9.98 -14.45
N TRP A 387 9.63 -9.51 -13.54
CA TRP A 387 9.90 -8.09 -13.35
C TRP A 387 10.58 -7.49 -14.60
N ASP A 388 10.29 -6.24 -14.93
CA ASP A 388 10.93 -5.52 -16.05
C ASP A 388 12.33 -5.04 -15.64
N PRO A 389 13.42 -5.62 -16.18
CA PRO A 389 14.79 -5.25 -15.78
C PRO A 389 15.10 -3.78 -16.07
N LYS A 390 14.58 -3.22 -17.17
CA LYS A 390 14.82 -1.82 -17.53
C LYS A 390 14.09 -0.86 -16.59
N ALA A 391 12.91 -1.24 -16.10
CA ALA A 391 12.21 -0.45 -15.08
C ALA A 391 12.97 -0.47 -13.76
N GLN A 392 13.51 -1.64 -13.38
CA GLN A 392 14.31 -1.81 -12.16
C GLN A 392 15.58 -0.94 -12.15
N GLU A 393 16.28 -0.82 -13.29
CA GLU A 393 17.43 0.08 -13.44
C GLU A 393 17.08 1.55 -13.16
N ARG A 394 15.82 1.95 -13.41
CA ARG A 394 15.30 3.30 -13.09
C ARG A 394 14.69 3.40 -11.70
N GLY A 395 14.82 2.37 -10.87
CA GLY A 395 14.24 2.33 -9.52
C GLY A 395 12.74 2.11 -9.48
N GLU A 396 12.13 1.62 -10.56
CA GLU A 396 10.70 1.38 -10.67
C GLU A 396 10.38 -0.13 -10.62
N ASP A 397 9.57 -0.54 -9.64
CA ASP A 397 9.02 -1.89 -9.65
C ASP A 397 7.81 -1.98 -10.56
N LYS A 398 7.99 -2.65 -11.71
CA LYS A 398 6.92 -2.94 -12.67
C LYS A 398 7.13 -4.31 -13.31
N PRO A 399 6.06 -5.09 -13.54
CA PRO A 399 6.14 -6.31 -14.33
C PRO A 399 6.44 -5.97 -15.80
N LEU A 400 7.15 -6.86 -16.47
CA LEU A 400 7.29 -6.80 -17.93
C LEU A 400 5.92 -7.08 -18.56
N LYS A 401 5.45 -6.20 -19.45
CA LYS A 401 4.16 -6.30 -20.14
C LYS A 401 4.17 -7.35 -21.26
N GLN A 402 4.44 -8.59 -20.89
CA GLN A 402 4.47 -9.77 -21.75
C GLN A 402 3.93 -10.97 -20.96
N ASN A 403 2.99 -11.71 -21.55
CA ASN A 403 2.38 -12.90 -20.94
C ASN A 403 1.81 -12.61 -19.52
N ASP A 404 1.05 -11.52 -19.39
CA ASP A 404 0.54 -11.03 -18.11
C ASP A 404 -1.00 -10.94 -18.04
N HIS A 405 -1.72 -11.44 -19.04
CA HIS A 405 -3.17 -11.26 -19.15
C HIS A 405 -3.92 -12.05 -18.10
N ALA A 406 -3.62 -13.34 -17.94
CA ALA A 406 -4.16 -14.16 -16.87
C ALA A 406 -3.67 -13.69 -15.49
N MET A 407 -2.43 -13.19 -15.38
CA MET A 407 -1.90 -12.64 -14.14
C MET A 407 -2.65 -11.37 -13.71
N ASP A 408 -2.90 -10.45 -14.64
CA ASP A 408 -3.65 -9.21 -14.40
C ASP A 408 -5.10 -9.54 -14.03
N ARG A 409 -5.74 -10.47 -14.74
CA ARG A 409 -7.07 -10.99 -14.40
C ARG A 409 -7.14 -11.60 -13.00
N ASN A 410 -6.19 -12.47 -12.64
CA ASN A 410 -6.12 -13.10 -11.31
C ASN A 410 -5.93 -12.04 -10.22
N ARG A 411 -5.05 -11.06 -10.49
CA ARG A 411 -4.80 -9.91 -9.62
C ARG A 411 -6.06 -9.07 -9.41
N TYR A 412 -6.80 -8.75 -10.47
CA TYR A 412 -8.07 -8.02 -10.36
C TYR A 412 -9.06 -8.72 -9.45
N TYR A 413 -9.22 -10.04 -9.59
CA TYR A 413 -10.14 -10.79 -8.74
C TYR A 413 -9.72 -10.76 -7.26
N ILE A 414 -8.50 -11.21 -6.98
CA ILE A 414 -8.00 -11.38 -5.62
C ILE A 414 -7.87 -10.02 -4.94
N TYR A 415 -7.29 -9.02 -5.61
CA TYR A 415 -7.05 -7.71 -5.02
C TYR A 415 -8.34 -6.95 -4.75
N THR A 416 -9.25 -6.87 -5.72
CA THR A 416 -10.50 -6.11 -5.53
C THR A 416 -11.34 -6.68 -4.39
N LYS A 417 -11.42 -8.01 -4.31
CA LYS A 417 -12.20 -8.70 -3.29
C LYS A 417 -11.57 -8.64 -1.90
N TYR A 418 -10.25 -8.80 -1.80
CA TYR A 418 -9.57 -9.03 -0.53
C TYR A 418 -8.61 -7.91 -0.10
N LYS A 419 -8.48 -6.79 -0.83
CA LYS A 419 -7.63 -5.64 -0.42
C LYS A 419 -7.96 -5.09 0.97
N ARG A 420 -9.21 -5.21 1.40
CA ARG A 420 -9.65 -4.79 2.75
C ARG A 420 -9.17 -5.73 3.87
N LEU A 421 -8.67 -6.91 3.53
CA LEU A 421 -8.08 -7.86 4.47
C LEU A 421 -6.58 -7.67 4.65
N GLN A 422 -5.90 -6.88 3.81
CA GLN A 422 -4.54 -6.42 4.12
C GLN A 422 -4.62 -5.34 5.21
N VAL A 423 -4.48 -5.84 6.43
CA VAL A 423 -4.57 -5.13 7.70
C VAL A 423 -5.98 -4.61 8.01
N GLY A 424 -6.81 -5.55 8.44
CA GLY A 424 -7.85 -5.21 9.41
C GLY A 424 -7.23 -4.46 10.59
N ILE A 425 -7.62 -3.20 10.74
CA ILE A 425 -8.00 -2.70 12.06
C ILE A 425 -8.94 -3.78 12.61
N ALA A 426 -8.58 -4.37 13.75
CA ALA A 426 -9.45 -5.30 14.45
C ALA A 426 -10.87 -4.71 14.47
N ALA A 427 -11.87 -5.49 14.05
CA ALA A 427 -13.26 -5.11 14.20
C ALA A 427 -13.49 -4.67 15.65
N LYS A 428 -14.24 -3.58 15.85
CA LYS A 428 -14.62 -3.13 17.18
C LYS A 428 -15.14 -4.34 17.99
N PRO A 429 -14.62 -4.59 19.20
CA PRO A 429 -15.30 -5.48 20.12
C PRO A 429 -16.73 -4.97 20.31
N SER A 430 -17.71 -5.86 20.21
CA SER A 430 -19.11 -5.56 20.52
C SER A 430 -19.20 -5.00 21.94
N GLY A 431 -19.69 -3.77 22.09
CA GLY A 431 -19.88 -3.10 23.38
C GLY A 431 -19.02 -1.85 23.65
N TRP A 432 -18.62 -1.10 22.62
CA TRP A 432 -17.99 0.24 22.75
C TRP A 432 -18.77 1.35 22.05
#